data_AF-A0A264W5S5-F1
#
_entry.id   AF-A0A264W5S5-F1
#
_cell.length_a   1.000
_cell.length_b   1.000
_cell.length_c   1.000
_cell.angle_alpha   90.00
_cell.angle_beta   90.00
_cell.angle_gamma   90.00
#
_symmetry.space_group_name_H-M   'P 1'
#
loop_
_entity.id
_entity.type
_entity.pdbx_description
1 polymer ?
#
loop_
_entity_poly.entity_id
_entity_poly.type
_entity_poly.pdbx_seq_one_letter_code
_entity_poly.pdbx_strand_id
1 'polypeptide(L)' 'LQSIPTDILEAASIDGATSKQTFWKIELPYLLPTISMVFILALKSGLTAFDQIFALTSGGPNNATTSLGLLVYNYAFKSN' A
#
# COMPACT_ATOMS: atom_id res chain seq x y z
N LEU A 1 8.98 -10.61 8.91
CA LEU A 1 10.07 -10.76 9.91
C LEU A 1 10.59 -12.20 9.99
N GLN A 2 9.79 -13.24 9.73
CA GLN A 2 10.25 -14.64 9.64
C GLN A 2 10.96 -15.01 8.32
N SER A 3 11.16 -14.05 7.42
CA SER A 3 11.68 -14.27 6.06
C SER A 3 13.16 -13.90 5.88
N ILE A 4 13.80 -13.34 6.91
CA ILE A 4 15.23 -13.02 6.89
C ILE A 4 15.95 -14.20 7.56
N PRO A 5 16.87 -14.87 6.85
CA PRO A 5 17.68 -15.93 7.46
C PRO A 5 18.42 -15.39 8.69
N THR A 6 18.28 -16.08 9.83
CA THR A 6 18.93 -15.72 11.10
C THR A 6 20.45 -15.63 10.95
N ASP A 7 21.04 -16.46 10.09
CA ASP A 7 22.48 -16.50 9.82
C ASP A 7 23.01 -15.16 9.28
N ILE A 8 22.20 -14.41 8.52
CA ILE A 8 22.58 -13.08 8.00
C ILE A 8 22.59 -12.04 9.12
N LEU A 9 21.66 -12.15 10.08
CA LEU A 9 21.60 -11.25 11.24
C LEU A 9 22.73 -11.55 12.23
N GLU A 10 23.07 -12.83 12.43
CA GLU A 10 24.22 -13.26 13.24
C GLU A 10 25.53 -12.80 12.61
N ALA A 11 25.71 -12.96 11.30
CA ALA A 11 26.88 -12.45 10.58
C ALA A 11 27.01 -10.92 10.73
N ALA A 12 25.91 -10.17 10.58
CA ALA A 12 25.92 -8.72 10.79
C ALA A 12 26.28 -8.33 12.24
N SER A 13 25.87 -9.13 13.23
CA SER A 13 26.26 -8.93 14.63
C SER A 13 27.74 -9.20 14.86
N ILE A 14 28.32 -10.23 14.22
CA ILE A 14 29.75 -10.55 14.28
C ILE A 14 30.58 -9.45 13.61
N ASP A 15 30.10 -8.90 12.49
CA ASP A 15 30.71 -7.78 11.78
C ASP A 15 30.54 -6.42 12.51
N GLY A 16 29.87 -6.39 13.67
CA GLY A 16 29.70 -5.19 14.48
C GLY A 16 28.71 -4.18 13.88
N ALA A 17 27.79 -4.61 13.02
CA ALA A 17 26.78 -3.74 12.45
C ALA A 17 25.84 -3.20 13.55
N THR A 18 25.66 -1.89 13.57
CA THR A 18 24.68 -1.23 14.45
C THR A 18 23.25 -1.55 14.00
N SER A 19 22.28 -1.52 14.92
CA SER A 19 20.87 -1.83 14.59
C SER A 19 20.30 -0.95 13.47
N LYS A 20 20.77 0.31 13.34
CA LYS A 20 20.39 1.20 12.24
C LYS A 20 20.96 0.72 10.89
N GLN A 21 22.19 0.21 10.86
CA GLN A 21 22.78 -0.37 9.66
C GLN A 21 22.06 -1.67 9.27
N THR A 22 21.76 -2.53 10.24
CA THR A 22 20.99 -3.77 10.03
C THR A 22 19.61 -3.47 9.45
N PHE A 23 18.87 -2.52 10.03
CA PHE A 23 17.54 -2.14 9.53
C PHE A 23 17.61 -1.62 8.07
N TRP A 24 18.45 -0.62 7.79
CA TRP A 24 18.47 0.03 6.47
C TRP A 24 19.14 -0.80 5.38
N LYS A 25 20.12 -1.65 5.72
CA LYS A 25 20.91 -2.42 4.73
C LYS A 25 20.50 -3.88 4.60
N ILE A 26 19.84 -4.46 5.61
CA ILE A 26 19.47 -5.87 5.62
C ILE A 26 17.95 -5.99 5.64
N GLU A 27 17.29 -5.50 6.69
CA GLU A 27 15.87 -5.74 6.88
C GLU A 27 14.99 -5.05 5.84
N LEU A 28 15.21 -3.75 5.60
CA LEU A 28 14.43 -2.97 4.66
C LEU A 28 14.58 -3.53 3.23
N PRO A 29 15.79 -3.76 2.68
CA PRO A 29 15.95 -4.35 1.35
C PRO A 29 15.34 -5.75 1.21
N TYR A 30 15.45 -6.60 2.25
CA TYR A 30 14.83 -7.93 2.23
C TYR A 30 13.30 -7.88 2.20
N LEU A 31 12.71 -6.84 2.81
CA LEU A 31 11.27 -6.66 2.84
C LEU A 31 10.73 -5.90 1.62
N LEU A 32 11.58 -5.22 0.83
CA LEU A 32 11.16 -4.43 -0.33
C LEU A 32 10.22 -5.19 -1.28
N PRO A 33 10.49 -6.44 -1.72
CA PRO A 33 9.61 -7.14 -2.65
C PRO A 33 8.19 -7.33 -2.09
N THR A 34 8.10 -7.69 -0.81
CA THR A 34 6.82 -7.87 -0.11
C THR A 34 6.11 -6.54 0.08
N ILE A 35 6.84 -5.48 0.45
CA ILE A 35 6.28 -4.13 0.61
C ILE A 35 5.74 -3.63 -0.74
N SER A 36 6.46 -3.84 -1.83
CA SER A 36 6.00 -3.46 -3.18
C SER A 36 4.70 -4.18 -3.57
N MET A 37 4.59 -5.47 -3.27
CA MET A 37 3.37 -6.25 -3.52
C MET A 37 2.17 -5.68 -2.73
N VAL A 38 2.37 -5.47 -1.43
CA VAL A 38 1.34 -4.89 -0.54
C VAL A 38 0.96 -3.48 -0.99
N PHE A 39 1.93 -2.68 -1.41
CA PHE A 39 1.70 -1.32 -1.92
C PHE A 39 0.84 -1.33 -3.19
N ILE A 40 1.14 -2.21 -4.16
CA ILE A 40 0.33 -2.35 -5.38
C ILE A 40 -1.09 -2.81 -5.04
N LEU A 41 -1.24 -3.78 -4.13
CA LEU A 41 -2.55 -4.25 -3.67
C LEU A 41 -3.34 -3.16 -2.96
N ALA A 42 -2.69 -2.36 -2.11
CA ALA A 42 -3.31 -1.24 -1.41
C ALA A 42 -3.73 -0.14 -2.39
N LEU A 43 -2.88 0.20 -3.38
CA LEU A 43 -3.22 1.13 -4.45
C LEU A 43 -4.40 0.63 -5.29
N LYS A 44 -4.38 -0.64 -5.71
CA LYS A 44 -5.51 -1.28 -6.40
C LYS A 44 -6.77 -1.15 -5.56
N SER A 45 -6.71 -1.51 -4.27
CA SER A 45 -7.84 -1.47 -3.36
C SER A 45 -8.41 -0.06 -3.21
N GLY A 46 -7.56 0.96 -3.10
CA GLY A 46 -7.98 2.35 -3.02
C GLY A 46 -8.62 2.85 -4.32
N LEU A 47 -8.07 2.47 -5.47
CA LEU A 47 -8.63 2.81 -6.78
C LEU A 47 -9.98 2.12 -7.02
N THR A 48 -10.15 0.88 -6.55
CA THR A 48 -11.42 0.15 -6.64
C THR A 48 -12.36 0.43 -5.48
N ALA A 49 -12.07 1.39 -4.59
CA ALA A 49 -12.94 1.76 -3.46
C ALA A 49 -14.22 2.51 -3.88
N PHE A 50 -14.63 2.39 -5.16
CA PHE A 50 -15.86 2.94 -5.70
C PHE A 50 -17.07 2.50 -4.88
N ASP A 51 -17.18 1.21 -4.60
CA ASP A 51 -18.31 0.58 -3.91
C ASP A 51 -18.51 1.21 -2.52
N GLN A 52 -17.39 1.42 -1.81
CA GLN A 52 -17.38 1.94 -0.45
C GLN A 52 -17.68 3.45 -0.41
N ILE A 53 -17.16 4.22 -1.37
CA ILE A 53 -17.45 5.65 -1.53
C ILE A 53 -18.92 5.85 -1.93
N PHE A 54 -19.43 5.05 -2.87
CA PHE A 54 -20.82 5.12 -3.30
C PHE A 54 -21.79 4.81 -2.17
N ALA A 55 -21.53 3.74 -1.40
CA ALA A 55 -22.38 3.30 -0.31
C ALA A 55 -22.40 4.25 0.91
N LEU A 56 -21.27 4.90 1.24
CA LEU A 56 -21.14 5.70 2.45
C LEU A 56 -21.39 7.20 2.24
N THR A 57 -20.90 7.76 1.14
CA THR A 57 -20.96 9.22 0.91
C THR A 57 -21.62 9.59 -0.40
N SER A 58 -21.76 8.65 -1.33
CA SER A 58 -22.20 8.90 -2.71
C SER A 58 -21.47 10.09 -3.38
N GLY A 59 -20.20 10.32 -3.00
CA GLY A 59 -19.38 11.43 -3.49
C GLY A 59 -19.49 12.74 -2.70
N GLY A 60 -20.29 12.80 -1.64
CA GLY A 60 -20.47 14.02 -0.83
C GLY A 60 -19.35 14.31 0.20
N PRO A 61 -19.38 15.49 0.85
CA PRO A 61 -20.14 16.70 0.47
C PRO A 61 -19.46 17.43 -0.71
N ASN A 62 -20.26 18.02 -1.61
CA ASN A 62 -19.78 18.80 -2.77
C ASN A 62 -18.73 18.10 -3.67
N ASN A 63 -18.92 16.81 -3.99
CA ASN A 63 -17.97 16.00 -4.78
C ASN A 63 -16.59 15.76 -4.13
N ALA A 64 -16.39 16.11 -2.84
CA ALA A 64 -15.09 16.00 -2.18
C ALA A 64 -14.56 14.56 -2.05
N THR A 65 -15.45 13.57 -2.08
CA THR A 65 -15.08 12.14 -1.99
C THR A 65 -15.31 11.40 -3.30
N THR A 66 -15.61 12.10 -4.40
CA THR A 66 -15.92 11.45 -5.67
C THR A 66 -14.69 10.74 -6.23
N SER A 67 -14.75 9.41 -6.32
CA SER A 67 -13.73 8.60 -6.99
C SER A 67 -13.90 8.58 -8.50
N LEU A 68 -12.85 8.15 -9.22
CA LEU A 68 -12.87 8.04 -10.68
C LEU A 68 -14.04 7.17 -11.18
N GLY A 69 -14.35 6.06 -10.46
CA GLY A 69 -15.48 5.20 -10.79
C GLY A 69 -16.83 5.89 -10.65
N LEU A 70 -16.99 6.77 -9.65
CA LEU A 70 -18.23 7.51 -9.43
C LEU A 70 -18.43 8.63 -10.45
N LEU A 71 -17.35 9.26 -10.91
CA LEU A 71 -17.40 10.20 -12.04
C LEU A 71 -17.89 9.52 -13.32
N VAL A 72 -17.31 8.35 -13.67
CA VAL A 72 -17.72 7.59 -14.86
C VAL A 72 -19.18 7.15 -14.77
N TYR A 73 -19.61 6.64 -13.62
CA TYR A 73 -21.01 6.24 -13.40
C TYR A 73 -21.98 7.43 -13.57
N ASN A 74 -21.69 8.57 -12.94
CA ASN A 74 -22.53 9.75 -13.05
C ASN A 74 -22.60 10.28 -14.49
N TYR A 75 -21.47 10.29 -15.21
CA TYR A 75 -21.46 10.73 -16.62
C TYR A 75 -22.23 9.78 -17.53
N ALA A 76 -22.07 8.45 -17.35
CA ALA A 76 -22.67 7.45 -18.23
C ALA A 76 -24.19 7.26 -17.99
N PHE A 77 -24.65 7.37 -16.74
CA PHE A 77 -26.02 6.97 -16.37
C PHE A 77 -26.90 8.10 -15.84
N LYS A 78 -26.35 9.26 -15.46
CA LYS A 78 -27.12 10.39 -14.92
C LYS A 78 -27.27 11.56 -15.92
N SER A 79 -26.52 11.54 -17.02
CA SER A 79 -26.57 12.56 -18.10
C SER A 79 -27.38 12.11 -19.33
N ASN A 80 -28.11 11.00 -19.24
CA ASN A 80 -29.23 10.63 -20.12
C ASN A 80 -30.54 10.75 -19.32
#